data_AF-A0A2T2VJW9-F1
#
_entry.id   AF-A0A2T2VJW9-F1
#
_cell.length_a   1.000
_cell.length_b   1.000
_cell.length_c   1.000
_cell.angle_alpha   90.00
_cell.angle_beta   90.00
_cell.angle_gamma   90.00
#
_symmetry.space_group_name_H-M   'P 1'
#
loop_
_entity.id
_entity.type
_entity.pdbx_description
1 polymer ?
#
loop_
_entity_poly.entity_id
_entity_poly.type
_entity_poly.pdbx_seq_one_letter_code
_entity_poly.pdbx_strand_id
1 'polypeptide(L)'
;MSTSKKGISSTALNRKLALRQETCLSFQHKVRKAMASSDNHPMREDEVNVDEMAVGGEEEGVRGLQNQKKKLVVVGIEKKGKSISDWITFYNEGCPHRSLNNHTPEKFYKGNSME
;
A
#
# COMPACT_ATOMS: atom_id res chain seq x y z
N MET A 1 23.21 -15.48 -1.58
CA MET A 1 21.82 -15.57 -1.07
C MET A 1 20.94 -14.69 -1.95
N SER A 2 20.05 -15.28 -2.75
CA SER A 2 19.19 -14.53 -3.69
C SER A 2 17.98 -13.97 -2.95
N THR A 3 17.94 -12.66 -2.73
CA THR A 3 16.76 -11.95 -2.21
C THR A 3 15.83 -11.64 -3.38
N SER A 4 14.83 -12.47 -3.57
CA SER A 4 13.75 -12.19 -4.51
C SER A 4 13.08 -10.86 -4.15
N LYS A 5 13.00 -9.92 -5.09
CA LYS A 5 12.20 -8.70 -4.95
C LYS A 5 10.69 -8.98 -4.86
N LYS A 6 10.26 -10.19 -5.23
CA LYS A 6 8.86 -10.62 -5.13
C LYS A 6 8.52 -11.00 -3.69
N GLY A 7 7.31 -10.67 -3.26
CA GLY A 7 6.76 -11.13 -1.99
C GLY A 7 6.75 -12.66 -1.89
N ILE A 8 6.77 -13.17 -0.65
CA ILE A 8 6.78 -14.61 -0.36
C ILE A 8 5.51 -15.00 0.39
N SER A 9 4.83 -16.06 -0.06
CA SER A 9 3.67 -16.60 0.66
C SER A 9 4.11 -17.27 1.97
N SER A 10 3.20 -17.37 2.95
CA SER A 10 3.47 -18.07 4.21
C SER A 10 3.83 -19.55 3.99
N THR A 11 3.23 -20.19 2.99
CA THR A 11 3.56 -21.57 2.59
C THR A 11 4.95 -21.71 1.98
N ALA A 12 5.36 -20.76 1.13
CA ALA A 12 6.71 -20.74 0.57
C ALA A 12 7.75 -20.44 1.65
N LEU A 13 7.41 -19.56 2.61
CA LEU A 13 8.27 -19.25 3.74
C LEU A 13 8.45 -20.46 4.68
N ASN A 14 7.38 -21.21 4.94
CA ASN A 14 7.42 -22.49 5.66
C ASN A 14 8.41 -23.44 4.96
N ARG A 15 8.26 -23.69 3.66
CA ARG A 15 9.15 -24.60 2.91
C ARG A 15 10.64 -24.19 2.97
N LYS A 16 10.94 -22.89 3.04
CA LYS A 16 12.31 -22.39 3.12
C LYS A 16 12.91 -22.45 4.52
N LEU A 17 12.10 -22.24 5.56
CA LEU A 17 12.58 -22.12 6.95
C LEU A 17 12.27 -23.36 7.81
N ALA A 18 11.52 -24.34 7.27
CA ALA A 18 10.99 -25.50 7.99
C ALA A 18 10.22 -25.13 9.28
N LEU A 19 9.55 -23.97 9.27
CA LEU A 19 8.72 -23.49 10.38
C LEU A 19 7.23 -23.76 10.11
N ARG A 20 6.43 -23.88 11.19
CA ARG A 20 4.97 -24.00 11.05
C ARG A 20 4.40 -22.81 10.28
N GLN A 21 3.46 -23.08 9.37
CA GLN A 21 2.87 -22.05 8.51
C GLN A 21 2.24 -20.90 9.32
N GLU A 22 1.60 -21.20 10.45
CA GLU A 22 1.04 -20.18 11.36
C GLU A 22 2.09 -19.24 11.95
N THR A 23 3.27 -19.78 12.28
CA THR A 23 4.42 -18.97 12.73
C THR A 23 4.92 -18.07 11.62
N CYS A 24 5.07 -18.60 10.41
CA CYS A 24 5.43 -17.82 9.22
C CYS A 24 4.42 -16.71 8.93
N LEU A 25 3.13 -17.01 9.02
CA LEU A 25 2.06 -16.03 8.83
C LEU A 25 2.17 -14.92 9.88
N SER A 26 2.25 -15.29 11.17
CA SER A 26 2.38 -14.34 12.27
C SER A 26 3.63 -13.46 12.14
N PHE A 27 4.74 -14.05 11.71
CA PHE A 27 5.98 -13.32 11.42
C PHE A 27 5.78 -12.29 10.31
N GLN A 28 5.12 -12.65 9.20
CA GLN A 28 4.80 -11.69 8.13
C GLN A 28 3.93 -10.54 8.62
N HIS A 29 2.96 -10.78 9.52
CA HIS A 29 2.16 -9.71 10.12
C HIS A 29 3.02 -8.74 10.96
N LYS A 30 3.96 -9.27 11.75
CA LYS A 30 4.90 -8.44 12.54
C LYS A 30 5.81 -7.60 11.65
N VAL A 31 6.38 -8.22 10.60
CA VAL A 31 7.23 -7.51 9.64
C VAL A 31 6.42 -6.43 8.91
N ARG A 32 5.21 -6.74 8.42
CA ARG A 32 4.34 -5.74 7.78
C ARG A 32 4.02 -4.57 8.70
N LYS A 33 3.76 -4.82 9.99
CA LYS A 33 3.53 -3.76 10.99
C LYS A 33 4.78 -2.92 11.23
N ALA A 34 5.95 -3.53 11.27
CA ALA A 34 7.23 -2.82 11.43
C ALA A 34 7.63 -2.03 10.16
N MET A 35 7.21 -2.50 8.98
CA MET A 35 7.40 -1.81 7.70
C MET A 35 6.35 -0.74 7.42
N ALA A 36 5.38 -0.54 8.31
CA ALA A 36 4.41 0.54 8.15
C ALA A 36 5.14 1.89 8.12
N SER A 37 4.74 2.77 7.19
CA SER A 37 5.34 4.10 7.10
C SER A 37 5.12 4.88 8.39
N SER A 38 6.13 5.64 8.79
CA SER A 38 6.06 6.54 9.95
C SER A 38 5.28 7.82 9.68
N ASP A 39 4.82 8.05 8.43
CA ASP A 39 4.14 9.27 7.97
C ASP A 39 4.93 10.59 8.18
N ASN A 40 6.21 10.47 8.57
CA ASN A 40 7.09 11.60 8.88
C ASN A 40 7.91 12.08 7.67
N HIS A 41 7.83 11.37 6.55
CA HIS A 41 8.55 11.66 5.31
C HIS A 41 7.52 11.90 4.20
N PRO A 42 6.86 13.07 4.18
CA PRO A 42 5.95 13.42 3.10
C PRO A 42 6.73 13.55 1.80
N MET A 43 6.06 13.29 0.67
CA MET A 43 6.65 13.48 -0.67
C MET A 43 6.73 14.98 -0.92
N ARG A 44 7.95 15.49 -1.13
CA ARG A 44 8.23 16.94 -1.12
C ARG A 44 8.69 17.46 -2.48
N GLU A 45 9.11 16.61 -3.40
CA GLU A 45 9.74 17.01 -4.67
C GLU A 45 8.95 16.55 -5.91
N ASP A 46 9.07 17.36 -6.96
CA ASP A 46 8.80 17.06 -8.38
C ASP A 46 7.37 16.57 -8.76
N GLU A 47 7.25 15.31 -9.18
CA GLU A 47 6.09 14.71 -9.82
C GLU A 47 5.68 13.45 -9.06
N VAL A 48 4.57 13.50 -8.33
CA VAL A 48 4.00 12.32 -7.66
C VAL A 48 2.85 11.78 -8.49
N ASN A 49 2.97 10.52 -8.92
CA ASN A 49 1.89 9.81 -9.55
C ASN A 49 1.09 9.08 -8.48
N VAL A 50 -0.22 9.32 -8.45
CA VAL A 50 -1.14 8.69 -7.51
C VAL A 50 -2.05 7.75 -8.28
N ASP A 51 -2.11 6.50 -7.83
CA ASP A 51 -3.01 5.49 -8.39
C ASP A 51 -3.86 4.86 -7.28
N GLU A 52 -5.08 4.45 -7.65
CA GLU A 52 -6.05 3.84 -6.76
C GLU A 52 -6.26 2.38 -7.12
N MET A 53 -6.20 1.49 -6.11
CA MET A 53 -6.51 0.08 -6.28
C MET A 53 -7.45 -0.43 -5.19
N ALA A 54 -8.28 -1.40 -5.55
CA ALA A 54 -9.15 -2.09 -4.61
C ALA A 54 -8.53 -3.41 -4.16
N VAL A 55 -8.43 -3.61 -2.84
CA VAL A 55 -7.94 -4.85 -2.23
C VAL A 55 -9.04 -5.49 -1.40
N GLY A 56 -9.46 -6.68 -1.79
CA GLY A 56 -10.51 -7.44 -1.11
C GLY A 56 -10.81 -8.75 -1.82
N GLY A 57 -11.65 -9.57 -1.20
CA GLY A 57 -12.17 -10.79 -1.82
C GLY A 57 -13.16 -10.50 -2.93
N GLU A 58 -13.59 -11.58 -3.60
CA GLU A 58 -14.72 -11.51 -4.53
C GLU A 58 -16.02 -11.16 -3.77
N GLU A 59 -16.84 -10.33 -4.39
CA GLU A 59 -18.12 -9.88 -3.84
C GLU A 59 -19.23 -10.28 -4.81
N GLU A 60 -20.25 -10.96 -4.30
CA GLU A 60 -21.38 -11.40 -5.09
C GLU A 60 -22.13 -10.19 -5.69
N GLY A 61 -22.34 -10.22 -7.01
CA GLY A 61 -23.01 -9.13 -7.73
C GLY A 61 -22.15 -7.89 -8.01
N VAL A 62 -20.86 -7.90 -7.66
CA VAL A 62 -19.95 -6.75 -7.85
C VAL A 62 -18.83 -7.13 -8.82
N ARG A 63 -18.69 -6.37 -9.93
CA ARG A 63 -17.72 -6.67 -10.99
C ARG A 63 -16.57 -5.66 -11.02
N GLY A 64 -15.33 -6.15 -11.10
CA GLY A 64 -14.13 -5.33 -11.29
C GLY A 64 -13.73 -4.49 -10.07
N LEU A 65 -13.32 -3.25 -10.30
CA LEU A 65 -12.93 -2.24 -9.29
C LEU A 65 -14.12 -1.61 -8.55
N GLN A 66 -15.33 -2.13 -8.77
CA GLN A 66 -16.45 -1.77 -7.92
C GLN A 66 -16.18 -2.27 -6.49
N ASN A 67 -16.36 -1.38 -5.53
CA ASN A 67 -16.13 -1.61 -4.11
C ASN A 67 -17.45 -1.46 -3.38
N GLN A 68 -17.97 -2.49 -2.73
CA GLN A 68 -18.93 -2.33 -1.64
C GLN A 68 -18.28 -2.66 -0.29
N LYS A 69 -17.41 -3.68 -0.22
CA LYS A 69 -16.67 -4.07 1.00
C LYS A 69 -15.15 -4.10 0.83
N LYS A 70 -14.63 -4.08 -0.40
CA LYS A 70 -13.19 -4.02 -0.68
C LYS A 70 -12.58 -2.74 -0.11
N LYS A 71 -11.35 -2.87 0.37
CA LYS A 71 -10.58 -1.75 0.88
C LYS A 71 -9.99 -0.98 -0.28
N LEU A 72 -10.24 0.32 -0.34
CA LEU A 72 -9.54 1.20 -1.27
C LEU A 72 -8.13 1.49 -0.73
N VAL A 73 -7.13 1.24 -1.57
CA VAL A 73 -5.71 1.49 -1.29
C VAL A 73 -5.22 2.51 -2.30
N VAL A 74 -4.50 3.50 -1.80
CA VAL A 74 -3.94 4.58 -2.60
C VAL A 74 -2.43 4.42 -2.60
N VAL A 75 -1.81 4.44 -3.77
CA VAL A 75 -0.36 4.36 -3.93
C VAL A 75 0.12 5.69 -4.50
N GLY A 76 1.02 6.36 -3.79
CA GLY A 76 1.78 7.48 -4.33
C GLY A 76 3.19 7.02 -4.68
N ILE A 77 3.69 7.46 -5.82
CA ILE A 77 5.05 7.21 -6.28
C ILE A 77 5.67 8.55 -6.64
N GLU A 78 6.73 8.92 -5.95
CA GLU A 78 7.53 10.11 -6.24
C GLU A 78 8.60 9.76 -7.28
N LYS A 79 8.66 10.56 -8.35
CA LYS A 79 9.70 10.45 -9.37
C LYS A 79 10.79 11.48 -9.14
N LYS A 80 12.03 11.06 -9.29
CA LYS A 80 13.20 11.93 -9.42
C LYS A 80 13.86 11.68 -10.77
N GLY A 81 13.56 12.53 -11.75
CA GLY A 81 13.97 12.35 -13.14
C GLY A 81 13.42 11.07 -13.76
N LYS A 82 14.31 10.13 -14.16
CA LYS A 82 13.93 8.83 -14.75
C LYS A 82 13.79 7.69 -13.73
N SER A 83 14.01 7.97 -12.44
CA SER A 83 13.98 6.98 -11.35
C SER A 83 12.89 7.28 -10.33
N ILE A 84 12.48 6.24 -9.59
CA ILE A 84 11.58 6.38 -8.44
C ILE A 84 12.44 6.71 -7.21
N SER A 85 12.13 7.80 -6.52
CA SER A 85 12.80 8.19 -5.27
C SER A 85 12.14 7.55 -4.06
N ASP A 86 10.81 7.61 -4.00
CA ASP A 86 10.04 7.10 -2.86
C ASP A 86 8.64 6.61 -3.28
N TRP A 87 8.02 5.78 -2.46
CA TRP A 87 6.65 5.35 -2.63
C TRP A 87 5.99 5.07 -1.27
N ILE A 88 4.71 5.39 -1.16
CA ILE A 88 3.93 5.14 0.05
C ILE A 88 2.55 4.64 -0.34
N THR A 89 2.02 3.75 0.50
CA THR A 89 0.65 3.24 0.36
C THR A 89 -0.18 3.66 1.55
N PHE A 90 -1.34 4.24 1.29
CA PHE A 90 -2.32 4.57 2.30
C PHE A 90 -3.52 3.64 2.20
N TYR A 91 -3.95 3.13 3.35
CA TYR A 91 -5.25 2.47 3.48
C TYR A 91 -6.27 3.52 3.86
N ASN A 92 -7.36 3.61 3.11
CA ASN A 92 -8.48 4.42 3.52
C ASN A 92 -9.32 3.63 4.55
N GLU A 93 -9.09 3.91 5.83
CA GLU A 93 -9.89 3.39 6.93
C GLU A 93 -11.23 4.16 6.98
N GLY A 94 -12.24 3.71 6.22
CA GLY A 94 -13.61 4.23 6.39
C GLY A 94 -14.44 4.52 5.12
N CYS A 95 -13.90 4.41 3.91
CA CYS A 95 -14.68 4.67 2.69
C CYS A 95 -14.98 3.38 1.90
N PRO A 96 -16.15 2.73 2.10
CA PRO A 96 -16.59 1.59 1.29
C PRO A 96 -17.10 2.01 -0.11
N HIS A 97 -17.40 3.30 -0.31
CA HIS A 97 -18.02 3.76 -1.55
C HIS A 97 -17.47 5.11 -2.02
N ARG A 98 -16.88 5.06 -3.22
CA ARG A 98 -16.80 6.15 -4.20
C ARG A 98 -15.69 7.18 -3.97
N SER A 99 -14.58 6.95 -4.67
CA SER A 99 -13.63 7.92 -5.22
C SER A 99 -12.97 8.92 -4.24
N LEU A 100 -11.65 9.10 -4.39
CA LEU A 100 -10.88 10.11 -3.65
C LEU A 100 -11.18 11.57 -4.08
N ASN A 101 -12.18 11.84 -4.93
CA ASN A 101 -12.42 13.21 -5.44
C ASN A 101 -12.60 14.28 -4.34
N ASN A 102 -12.93 13.90 -3.10
CA ASN A 102 -13.02 14.80 -1.95
C ASN A 102 -11.93 14.59 -0.88
N HIS A 103 -11.00 13.67 -1.10
CA HIS A 103 -9.87 13.37 -0.22
C HIS A 103 -8.59 13.32 -1.06
N THR A 104 -8.32 14.41 -1.79
CA THR A 104 -6.97 14.67 -2.27
C THR A 104 -6.07 14.56 -1.05
N PRO A 105 -5.03 13.73 -1.05
CA PRO A 105 -4.39 13.39 0.18
C PRO A 105 -3.36 14.49 0.39
N GLU A 106 -3.79 15.55 1.08
CA GLU A 106 -2.91 16.58 1.67
C GLU A 106 -1.77 15.92 2.49
N LYS A 107 -1.96 14.66 2.88
CA LYS A 107 -0.94 13.80 3.50
C LYS A 107 0.23 13.42 2.56
N PHE A 108 0.03 13.34 1.24
CA PHE A 108 1.13 13.12 0.29
C PHE A 108 2.02 14.36 0.18
N TYR A 109 1.41 15.55 0.14
CA TYR A 109 2.08 16.83 -0.08
C TYR A 109 1.98 17.72 1.17
N LYS A 110 2.96 17.65 2.07
CA LYS A 110 3.17 18.74 3.05
C LYS A 110 4.16 19.73 2.46
N GLY A 111 3.66 20.70 1.72
CA GLY A 111 4.45 21.80 1.15
C GLY A 111 3.56 22.93 0.66
N ASN A 112 3.63 24.05 1.37
CA ASN A 112 3.08 25.39 1.10
C ASN A 112 1.58 25.61 1.38
N SER A 113 1.29 26.00 2.62
CA SER A 113 0.33 27.07 2.88
C SER A 113 0.65 28.25 1.94
N MET A 114 -0.32 28.63 1.13
CA MET A 114 -0.28 29.85 0.33
C MET A 114 0.02 31.05 1.25
N GLU A 115 1.14 31.72 1.03
CA GLU A 115 1.25 33.17 1.20
C GLU A 115 0.81 33.84 -0.12
#